data_AF-A0A7T5E743-F1
#
_entry.id   AF-A0A7T5E743-F1
#
_cell.length_a   1.000
_cell.length_b   1.000
_cell.length_c   1.000
_cell.angle_alpha   90.00
_cell.angle_beta   90.00
_cell.angle_gamma   90.00
#
_symmetry.space_group_name_H-M   'P 1'
#
loop_
_entity.id
_entity.type
_entity.pdbx_description
1 polymer ?
#
loop_
_entity_poly.entity_id
_entity_poly.type
_entity_poly.pdbx_seq_one_letter_code
_entity_poly.pdbx_strand_id
1 'polypeptide(L)'
;MLVSHLQRLTQDATYRDLALRCQEFLYYHDHAPRLGHDEHRQLAEDTLYNLLVEYLIGTGMPRPQAEQFCNQRDHLVELALRIASILGPSAHGASPWPAS
;
A
#
# COMPACT_ATOMS: atom_id res chain seq x y z
N MET A 1 11.35 6.22 18.59
CA MET A 1 11.24 4.74 18.71
C MET A 1 10.29 4.10 17.70
N LEU A 2 9.47 4.86 16.96
CA LEU A 2 8.58 4.31 15.91
C LEU A 2 9.36 3.76 14.69
N VAL A 3 10.40 4.49 14.26
CA VAL A 3 11.25 4.16 13.10
C VAL A 3 11.96 2.80 13.26
N SER A 4 12.48 2.51 14.47
CA SER A 4 13.17 1.25 14.77
C SER A 4 12.21 0.06 14.79
N HIS A 5 10.95 0.28 15.19
CA HIS A 5 9.91 -0.75 15.17
C HIS A 5 9.48 -1.03 13.73
N LEU A 6 9.26 0.02 12.94
CA LEU A 6 8.95 -0.07 11.51
C LEU A 6 10.08 -0.74 10.70
N GLN A 7 11.35 -0.44 10.98
CA GLN A 7 12.50 -1.09 10.34
C GLN A 7 12.58 -2.59 10.66
N ARG A 8 12.17 -3.00 11.86
CA ARG A 8 12.11 -4.43 12.21
C ARG A 8 10.94 -5.12 11.50
N LEU A 9 9.82 -4.43 11.33
CA LEU A 9 8.67 -4.90 10.55
C LEU A 9 9.00 -4.98 9.05
N THR A 10 9.82 -4.08 8.47
CA THR A 10 10.26 -4.18 7.06
C THR A 10 11.10 -5.41 6.72
N GLN A 11 11.66 -6.10 7.72
CA GLN A 11 12.40 -7.35 7.50
C GLN A 11 11.48 -8.58 7.43
N ASP A 12 10.23 -8.43 7.83
CA ASP A 12 9.20 -9.46 7.72
C ASP A 12 8.56 -9.39 6.31
N ALA A 13 8.52 -10.55 5.64
CA ALA A 13 8.09 -10.69 4.25
C ALA A 13 6.69 -10.11 4.02
N THR A 14 5.81 -10.16 5.01
CA THR A 14 4.44 -9.65 4.94
C THR A 14 4.40 -8.12 4.81
N TYR A 15 5.28 -7.39 5.48
CA TYR A 15 5.32 -5.92 5.42
C TYR A 15 5.99 -5.41 4.14
N ARG A 16 6.94 -6.18 3.61
CA ARG A 16 7.56 -5.89 2.32
C ARG A 16 6.58 -6.09 1.17
N ASP A 17 5.76 -7.15 1.23
CA ASP A 17 4.66 -7.35 0.28
C ASP A 17 3.63 -6.22 0.38
N LEU A 18 3.23 -5.82 1.60
CA LEU A 18 2.33 -4.69 1.80
C LEU A 18 2.87 -3.38 1.18
N ALA A 19 4.16 -3.10 1.33
CA ALA A 19 4.81 -1.94 0.72
C ALA A 19 4.77 -1.97 -0.81
N LEU A 20 5.00 -3.15 -1.42
CA LEU A 20 4.90 -3.34 -2.86
C LEU A 20 3.46 -3.14 -3.36
N ARG A 21 2.47 -3.66 -2.64
CA ARG A 21 1.04 -3.48 -2.98
C ARG A 21 0.59 -2.04 -2.86
N CYS A 22 1.11 -1.29 -1.88
CA CYS A 22 0.89 0.15 -1.80
C CYS A 22 1.44 0.88 -3.04
N GLN A 23 2.63 0.49 -3.53
CA GLN A 23 3.24 1.08 -4.71
C GLN A 23 2.50 0.74 -6.00
N GLU A 24 2.07 -0.52 -6.15
CA GLU A 24 1.26 -0.98 -7.28
C GLU A 24 -0.06 -0.20 -7.36
N PHE A 25 -0.75 -0.06 -6.24
CA PHE A 25 -1.96 0.76 -6.15
C PHE A 25 -1.70 2.21 -6.57
N LEU A 26 -0.67 2.86 -6.01
CA LEU A 26 -0.33 4.26 -6.35
C LEU A 26 0.06 4.43 -7.83
N TYR A 27 0.79 3.47 -8.39
CA TYR A 27 1.17 3.47 -9.80
C TYR A 27 -0.08 3.44 -10.69
N TYR A 28 -0.98 2.47 -10.49
CA TYR A 28 -2.20 2.39 -11.29
C TYR A 28 -3.17 3.54 -11.00
N HIS A 29 -3.21 4.08 -9.78
CA HIS A 29 -4.04 5.25 -9.49
C HIS A 29 -3.63 6.47 -10.33
N ASP A 30 -2.31 6.73 -10.45
CA ASP A 30 -1.79 7.89 -11.18
C ASP A 30 -1.69 7.63 -12.71
N HIS A 31 -1.42 6.39 -13.13
CA HIS A 31 -1.08 6.06 -14.52
C HIS A 31 -2.18 5.31 -15.29
N ALA A 32 -3.08 4.57 -14.63
CA ALA A 32 -4.11 3.78 -15.33
C ALA A 32 -5.05 4.61 -16.23
N PRO A 33 -5.46 5.85 -15.87
CA PRO A 33 -6.27 6.68 -16.76
C PRO A 33 -5.61 6.96 -18.12
N ARG A 34 -4.28 6.91 -18.18
CA ARG A 34 -3.49 7.14 -19.42
C ARG A 34 -3.15 5.86 -20.16
N LEU A 35 -3.11 4.73 -19.45
CA LEU A 35 -2.69 3.43 -19.98
C LEU A 35 -3.86 2.52 -20.37
N GLY A 36 -5.10 2.87 -20.03
CA GLY A 36 -6.27 2.04 -20.30
C GLY A 36 -6.31 0.76 -19.45
N HIS A 37 -5.66 0.77 -18.30
CA HIS A 37 -5.48 -0.38 -17.40
C HIS A 37 -6.52 -0.37 -16.26
N ASP A 38 -7.79 -0.13 -16.56
CA ASP A 38 -8.84 0.01 -15.54
C ASP A 38 -9.04 -1.28 -14.70
N GLU A 39 -8.92 -2.46 -15.32
CA GLU A 39 -9.00 -3.75 -14.62
C GLU A 39 -7.85 -3.94 -13.63
N HIS A 40 -6.62 -3.56 -14.01
CA HIS A 40 -5.47 -3.62 -13.11
C HIS A 40 -5.57 -2.60 -11.98
N ARG A 41 -6.13 -1.41 -12.24
CA ARG A 41 -6.42 -0.43 -11.20
C ARG A 41 -7.39 -0.99 -10.16
N GLN A 42 -8.47 -1.61 -10.63
CA GLN A 42 -9.48 -2.18 -9.74
C GLN A 42 -8.92 -3.34 -8.91
N LEU A 43 -8.17 -4.25 -9.54
CA LEU A 43 -7.53 -5.36 -8.83
C LEU A 43 -6.52 -4.87 -7.78
N ALA A 44 -5.73 -3.85 -8.09
CA ALA A 44 -4.78 -3.26 -7.14
C ALA A 44 -5.49 -2.58 -5.96
N GLU A 45 -6.62 -1.90 -6.22
CA GLU A 45 -7.45 -1.27 -5.19
C GLU A 45 -8.09 -2.31 -4.26
N ASP A 46 -8.71 -3.37 -4.81
CA ASP A 46 -9.32 -4.45 -4.04
C ASP A 46 -8.29 -5.23 -3.21
N THR A 47 -7.12 -5.50 -3.81
CA THR A 47 -6.02 -6.19 -3.12
C THR A 47 -5.50 -5.35 -1.95
N LEU A 48 -5.27 -4.07 -2.19
CA LEU A 48 -4.78 -3.16 -1.14
C LEU A 48 -5.82 -2.99 -0.03
N TYR A 49 -7.10 -2.85 -0.38
CA TYR A 49 -8.20 -2.77 0.60
C TYR A 49 -8.15 -3.95 1.56
N ASN A 50 -8.15 -5.17 1.04
CA ASN A 50 -8.17 -6.37 1.86
C ASN A 50 -6.94 -6.46 2.78
N LEU A 51 -5.76 -6.14 2.25
CA LEU A 51 -4.52 -6.15 3.03
C LEU A 51 -4.51 -5.09 4.14
N LEU A 52 -4.99 -3.88 3.85
CA LEU A 52 -5.03 -2.79 4.84
C LEU A 52 -6.08 -3.05 5.93
N VAL A 53 -7.22 -3.64 5.59
CA VAL A 53 -8.21 -4.05 6.59
C VAL A 53 -7.60 -5.05 7.57
N GLU A 54 -6.97 -6.12 7.07
CA GLU A 54 -6.34 -7.12 7.94
C GLU A 54 -5.17 -6.54 8.73
N TYR A 55 -4.40 -5.62 8.13
CA TYR A 55 -3.33 -4.90 8.84
C TYR A 55 -3.89 -4.08 10.01
N LEU A 56 -4.94 -3.27 9.78
CA LEU A 56 -5.56 -2.44 10.81
C LEU A 56 -6.16 -3.31 11.93
N ILE A 57 -6.78 -4.43 11.58
CA ILE A 57 -7.27 -5.43 12.57
C ILE A 57 -6.10 -5.97 13.40
N GLY A 58 -4.99 -6.32 12.76
CA GLY A 58 -3.76 -6.75 13.43
C GLY A 58 -3.18 -5.70 14.38
N THR A 59 -3.41 -4.40 14.13
CA THR A 59 -3.02 -3.31 15.04
C THR A 59 -4.00 -3.08 16.20
N GLY A 60 -5.13 -3.81 16.24
CA GLY A 60 -6.14 -3.74 17.29
C GLY A 60 -7.41 -2.96 16.92
N MET A 61 -7.57 -2.52 15.66
CA MET A 61 -8.80 -1.88 15.22
C MET A 61 -9.92 -2.93 15.04
N PRO A 62 -11.14 -2.72 15.55
CA PRO A 62 -12.26 -3.62 15.28
C PRO A 62 -12.57 -3.73 13.76
N ARG A 63 -12.83 -4.94 13.27
CA ARG A 63 -13.09 -5.20 11.84
C ARG A 63 -14.10 -4.23 11.19
N PRO A 64 -15.29 -3.97 11.77
CA PRO A 64 -16.25 -3.05 11.16
C PRO A 64 -15.70 -1.62 11.00
N GLN A 65 -14.84 -1.19 11.94
CA GLN A 65 -14.21 0.11 11.89
C GLN A 65 -13.07 0.16 10.86
N ALA A 66 -12.30 -0.93 10.74
CA ALA A 66 -11.25 -1.06 9.73
C ALA A 66 -11.82 -1.04 8.31
N GLU A 67 -12.88 -1.82 8.05
CA GLU A 67 -13.59 -1.83 6.78
C GLU A 67 -14.19 -0.45 6.45
N GLN A 68 -14.84 0.21 7.42
CA GLN A 68 -15.38 1.55 7.24
C GLN A 68 -14.28 2.58 6.94
N PHE A 69 -13.13 2.47 7.60
CA PHE A 69 -11.98 3.34 7.36
C PHE A 69 -11.42 3.16 5.94
N CYS A 70 -11.22 1.90 5.53
CA CYS A 70 -10.69 1.54 4.21
C CYS A 70 -11.69 1.73 3.06
N ASN A 71 -13.00 1.78 3.32
CA ASN A 71 -14.00 2.10 2.30
C ASN A 71 -13.90 3.54 1.78
N GLN A 72 -13.18 4.42 2.49
CA GLN A 72 -12.89 5.76 2.02
C GLN A 72 -11.60 5.77 1.21
N ARG A 73 -11.72 6.03 -0.10
CA ARG A 73 -10.60 5.98 -1.04
C ARG A 73 -9.44 6.90 -0.63
N ASP A 74 -9.74 8.09 -0.13
CA ASP A 74 -8.72 9.04 0.31
C ASP A 74 -7.87 8.47 1.45
N HIS A 75 -8.47 7.70 2.36
CA HIS A 75 -7.75 7.02 3.43
C HIS A 75 -6.85 5.90 2.91
N LEU A 76 -7.31 5.13 1.90
CA LEU A 76 -6.48 4.12 1.24
C LEU A 76 -5.25 4.77 0.59
N VAL A 77 -5.44 5.89 -0.11
CA VAL A 77 -4.34 6.64 -0.75
C VAL A 77 -3.38 7.19 0.31
N GLU A 78 -3.89 7.80 1.38
CA GLU A 78 -3.04 8.34 2.45
C GLU A 78 -2.22 7.24 3.14
N LEU A 79 -2.85 6.11 3.47
CA LEU A 79 -2.16 4.97 4.06
C LEU A 79 -1.12 4.39 3.11
N ALA A 80 -1.47 4.20 1.83
CA ALA A 80 -0.53 3.71 0.82
C ALA A 80 0.70 4.61 0.69
N LEU A 81 0.50 5.94 0.65
CA LEU A 81 1.59 6.92 0.62
C LEU A 81 2.47 6.84 1.86
N ARG A 82 1.87 6.78 3.06
CA ARG A 82 2.62 6.68 4.32
C ARG A 82 3.42 5.38 4.39
N ILE A 83 2.81 4.25 4.05
CA ILE A 83 3.45 2.94 4.09
C ILE A 83 4.55 2.86 3.02
N ALA A 84 4.31 3.31 1.79
CA ALA A 84 5.33 3.34 0.74
C ALA A 84 6.48 4.30 1.07
N SER A 85 6.23 5.42 1.73
CA SER A 85 7.26 6.38 2.17
C SER A 85 8.17 5.80 3.25
N ILE A 86 7.60 5.00 4.16
CA ILE A 86 8.33 4.41 5.30
C ILE A 86 9.03 3.10 4.92
N LEU A 87 8.34 2.24 4.14
CA LEU A 87 8.74 0.85 3.87
C LEU A 87 9.15 0.60 2.41
N GLY A 88 8.92 1.56 1.51
CA GLY A 88 9.34 1.44 0.11
C GLY A 88 10.87 1.38 -0.01
N PRO A 89 11.41 0.97 -1.19
CA PRO A 89 12.84 1.00 -1.41
C PRO A 89 13.29 2.43 -1.15
N SER A 90 14.21 2.59 -0.20
CA SER A 90 14.89 3.84 0.05
C SER A 90 15.32 4.39 -1.31
N ALA A 91 15.14 5.68 -1.55
CA ALA A 91 15.34 6.36 -2.83
C ALA A 91 16.78 6.27 -3.43
N HIS A 92 17.57 5.27 -3.06
CA HIS A 92 18.86 4.91 -3.63
C HIS A 92 18.83 3.45 -4.11
N GLY A 93 18.41 3.27 -5.36
CA GLY A 93 18.68 2.06 -6.13
C GLY A 93 17.44 1.32 -6.59
N ALA A 94 17.18 1.41 -7.90
CA ALA A 94 16.18 0.67 -8.67
C ALA A 94 14.73 1.11 -8.48
N SER A 95 14.26 1.99 -9.37
CA SER A 95 12.86 1.94 -9.79
C SER A 95 12.61 0.54 -10.41
N PRO A 96 11.65 -0.25 -9.92
CA PRO A 96 11.34 -1.57 -10.48
C PRO A 96 10.55 -1.48 -11.80
N TRP A 97 10.17 -0.27 -12.20
CA TRP A 97 9.36 -0.03 -13.39
C TRP A 97 10.26 0.25 -14.60
N PRO A 98 10.03 -0.41 -15.75
CA PRO A 98 10.75 -0.09 -16.97
C PRO A 98 10.47 1.37 -17.34
N ALA A 99 11.53 2.14 -17.58
CA ALA A 99 11.43 3.46 -18.16
C ALA A 99 10.91 3.31 -19.59
N SER A 100 9.73 3.88 -19.85
CA SER A 100 9.21 4.08 -21.21
C SER A 100 9.98 5.18 -21.93
#